data_AF-A0A484NBY3-F1
#
_entry.id   AF-A0A484NBY3-F1
#
_cell.length_a   1.000
_cell.length_b   1.000
_cell.length_c   1.000
_cell.angle_alpha   90.00
_cell.angle_beta   90.00
_cell.angle_gamma   90.00
#
_symmetry.space_group_name_H-M   'P 1'
#
loop_
_entity.id
_entity.type
_entity.pdbx_description
1 polymer ?
#
loop_
_entity_poly.entity_id
_entity_poly.type
_entity_poly.pdbx_seq_one_letter_code
_entity_poly.pdbx_strand_id
1 'polypeptide(L)'
;MLGKSNAPAPHFENRKVFRVRSSRQESLMSSHGIGLQSQALINIKDSNKDERERTVIRKFKFEEPRLEQIQDLESDLMKFFREDFHRRPLSSDFKKQVDGIEMLQKALPSSRKEIIEVLDILLRWFVLRFCESNTACILKVITDVNIAVAVEAIQAIGNLARGLRAHFSGSSRLLLPVLLEKLKEKKPALTEALTQTLQAMHKSGCINFSNIVEDIKAATKNKVPLVGSLTLNWLTVCIETSSKAIILKAHKEYVPICMECLSDGTPEVRDAAFSALSAIAKLVGMRPLEKSIEKLDDVRRKKLSEMIAGASESDVAVPSSGAIVPSSTAADGSFVRRSATSMLNGKNAVQAAPINKKVVPAKPGAAKKRERRRAVETVQVCGC
;
A
#
# COMPACT_ATOMS: atom_id res chain seq x y z
N MET A 1 -35.26 45.68 -46.32
CA MET A 1 -36.02 44.68 -45.52
C MET A 1 -35.23 43.38 -45.52
N LEU A 2 -34.74 42.99 -44.34
CA LEU A 2 -34.38 41.64 -43.86
C LEU A 2 -33.12 41.75 -42.98
N GLY A 3 -33.37 41.66 -41.68
CA GLY A 3 -32.40 41.80 -40.61
C GLY A 3 -31.52 40.57 -40.45
N LYS A 4 -30.27 40.81 -40.08
CA LYS A 4 -29.32 39.78 -39.65
C LYS A 4 -29.54 39.51 -38.16
N SER A 5 -30.06 38.33 -37.83
CA SER A 5 -30.12 37.80 -36.47
C SER A 5 -28.76 37.19 -36.10
N ASN A 6 -28.00 37.88 -35.25
CA ASN A 6 -26.84 37.32 -34.55
C ASN A 6 -27.33 36.55 -33.31
N ALA A 7 -27.21 35.24 -33.30
CA ALA A 7 -27.35 34.42 -32.10
C ALA A 7 -25.98 34.34 -31.38
N PRO A 8 -25.88 34.61 -30.07
CA PRO A 8 -24.64 34.46 -29.32
C PRO A 8 -24.45 33.02 -28.83
N ALA A 9 -23.19 32.56 -28.88
CA ALA A 9 -22.72 31.28 -28.37
C ALA A 9 -22.93 31.14 -26.84
N PRO A 10 -23.11 29.92 -26.29
CA PRO A 10 -23.34 29.74 -24.87
C PRO A 10 -22.08 30.03 -24.05
N HIS A 11 -22.23 30.92 -23.08
CA HIS A 11 -21.24 31.24 -22.05
C HIS A 11 -20.95 29.99 -21.21
N PHE A 12 -19.67 29.57 -21.19
CA PHE A 12 -19.16 28.66 -20.17
C PHE A 12 -19.09 29.42 -18.84
N GLU A 13 -20.02 29.11 -17.94
CA GLU A 13 -20.05 29.65 -16.59
C GLU A 13 -18.90 29.06 -15.76
N ASN A 14 -18.04 29.95 -15.26
CA ASN A 14 -16.92 29.64 -14.38
C ASN A 14 -17.39 28.88 -13.12
N ARG A 15 -16.88 27.66 -12.91
CA ARG A 15 -16.93 27.00 -11.60
C ARG A 15 -16.28 27.92 -10.56
N LYS A 16 -17.08 28.38 -9.59
CA LYS A 16 -16.63 29.15 -8.42
C LYS A 16 -15.58 28.34 -7.65
N VAL A 17 -14.32 28.74 -7.79
CA VAL A 17 -13.26 28.45 -6.83
C VAL A 17 -13.65 29.16 -5.53
N PHE A 18 -14.03 28.40 -4.51
CA PHE A 18 -14.28 28.94 -3.18
C PHE A 18 -12.95 29.41 -2.57
N ARG A 19 -12.66 30.70 -2.75
CA ARG A 19 -11.58 31.41 -2.07
C ARG A 19 -12.12 31.89 -0.72
N VAL A 20 -11.88 31.12 0.35
CA VAL A 20 -12.12 31.61 1.71
C VAL A 20 -11.12 32.74 1.97
N ARG A 21 -11.63 33.95 2.19
CA ARG A 21 -10.83 35.11 2.59
C ARG A 21 -10.17 34.83 3.94
N SER A 22 -8.85 34.66 3.92
CA SER A 22 -8.01 34.88 5.10
C SER A 22 -7.76 36.38 5.22
N SER A 23 -8.26 36.99 6.29
CA SER A 23 -7.90 38.36 6.65
C SER A 23 -7.62 38.45 8.14
N ARG A 24 -6.31 38.52 8.44
CA ARG A 24 -5.64 39.17 9.58
C ARG A 24 -6.14 38.85 10.99
N GLN A 25 -5.43 37.91 11.62
CA GLN A 25 -5.14 37.99 13.06
C GLN A 25 -3.73 37.45 13.33
N GLU A 26 -2.73 37.98 12.62
CA GLU A 26 -1.32 37.85 12.99
C GLU A 26 -0.98 38.98 13.97
N SER A 27 -1.28 38.77 15.25
CA SER A 27 -0.55 39.34 16.40
C SER A 27 -1.29 38.91 17.67
N LEU A 28 -0.93 37.72 18.18
CA LEU A 28 -1.11 37.21 19.55
C LEU A 28 -0.60 35.74 19.60
N MET A 29 0.52 35.44 18.93
CA MET A 29 1.14 34.12 18.89
C MET A 29 2.36 34.12 19.81
N SER A 30 2.15 33.91 21.11
CA SER A 30 3.25 33.49 21.99
C SER A 30 2.81 32.72 23.25
N SER A 31 1.56 32.85 23.71
CA SER A 31 1.07 32.15 24.92
C SER A 31 0.11 30.98 24.65
N HIS A 32 -0.51 30.88 23.48
CA HIS A 32 -1.51 29.83 23.19
C HIS A 32 -0.92 28.50 22.71
N GLY A 33 0.31 28.48 22.18
CA GLY A 33 0.94 27.26 21.66
C GLY A 33 1.34 26.25 22.74
N ILE A 34 1.71 26.74 23.93
CA ILE A 34 2.17 25.90 25.05
C ILE A 34 0.96 25.27 25.79
N GLY A 35 -0.15 26.00 25.89
CA GLY A 35 -1.39 25.50 26.51
C GLY A 35 -2.10 24.41 25.69
N LEU A 36 -2.06 24.50 24.36
CA LEU A 36 -2.68 23.51 23.46
C LEU A 36 -2.01 22.13 23.54
N GLN A 37 -0.68 22.07 23.67
CA GLN A 37 0.03 20.78 23.81
C GLN A 37 -0.32 20.03 25.12
N SER A 38 -0.77 20.75 26.15
CA SER A 38 -1.13 20.16 27.45
C SER A 38 -2.49 19.45 27.44
N GLN A 39 -3.35 19.72 26.45
CA GLN A 39 -4.63 19.03 26.31
C GLN A 39 -4.45 17.68 25.62
N ALA A 40 -5.27 16.67 25.96
CA ALA A 40 -5.21 15.38 25.29
C ALA A 40 -5.46 15.52 23.78
N LEU A 41 -4.73 14.73 22.97
CA LEU A 41 -4.88 14.74 21.50
C LEU A 41 -6.28 14.29 21.07
N ILE A 42 -6.84 13.33 21.80
CA ILE A 42 -8.11 12.69 21.52
C ILE A 42 -9.02 12.94 22.71
N ASN A 43 -10.21 13.46 22.44
CA ASN A 43 -11.26 13.65 23.41
C ASN A 43 -12.30 12.54 23.22
N ILE A 44 -12.36 11.57 24.13
CA ILE A 44 -13.33 10.46 24.07
C ILE A 44 -14.60 10.72 24.87
N LYS A 45 -14.77 11.94 25.41
CA LYS A 45 -15.99 12.31 26.12
C LYS A 45 -17.19 12.14 25.20
N ASP A 46 -18.21 11.43 25.69
CA ASP A 46 -19.44 11.13 24.94
C ASP A 46 -19.20 10.32 23.63
N SER A 47 -18.08 9.59 23.54
CA SER A 47 -17.83 8.65 22.43
C SER A 47 -18.66 7.38 22.61
N ASN A 48 -19.40 7.01 21.57
CA ASN A 48 -20.02 5.69 21.44
C ASN A 48 -19.59 5.07 20.11
N LYS A 49 -18.50 4.30 20.15
CA LYS A 49 -17.91 3.68 18.96
C LYS A 49 -18.87 2.70 18.29
N ASP A 50 -19.51 1.82 19.06
CA ASP A 50 -20.39 0.78 18.53
C ASP A 50 -21.58 1.38 17.77
N GLU A 51 -22.11 2.51 18.24
CA GLU A 51 -23.20 3.24 17.57
C GLU A 51 -22.75 3.86 16.24
N ARG A 52 -21.55 4.48 16.22
CA ARG A 52 -20.99 5.02 14.98
C ARG A 52 -20.75 3.92 13.95
N GLU A 53 -20.14 2.81 14.36
CA GLU A 53 -19.84 1.68 13.47
C GLU A 53 -21.12 1.06 12.88
N ARG A 54 -22.20 0.92 13.66
CA ARG A 54 -23.50 0.44 13.15
C ARG A 54 -24.09 1.34 12.08
N THR A 55 -23.90 2.65 12.21
CA THR A 55 -24.37 3.63 11.23
C THR A 55 -23.55 3.57 9.94
N VAL A 56 -22.24 3.36 10.06
CA VAL A 56 -21.29 3.29 8.94
C VAL A 56 -21.43 1.99 8.15
N ILE A 57 -21.51 0.83 8.80
CA ILE A 57 -21.61 -0.49 8.14
C ILE A 57 -22.84 -0.57 7.22
N ARG A 58 -23.94 0.10 7.57
CA ARG A 58 -25.14 0.16 6.72
C ARG A 58 -24.98 0.99 5.45
N LYS A 59 -23.99 1.89 5.40
CA LYS A 59 -23.79 2.87 4.34
C LYS A 59 -22.51 2.65 3.52
N PHE A 60 -21.61 1.76 3.95
CA PHE A 60 -20.31 1.58 3.31
C PHE A 60 -20.34 0.50 2.23
N LYS A 61 -20.71 0.89 1.01
CA LYS A 61 -20.25 0.22 -0.21
C LYS A 61 -19.00 0.96 -0.66
N PHE A 62 -18.00 0.27 -1.21
CA PHE A 62 -16.80 0.88 -1.83
C PHE A 62 -17.16 1.63 -3.12
N GLU A 63 -18.07 2.61 -2.98
CA GLU A 63 -18.59 3.52 -3.98
C GLU A 63 -18.04 4.92 -3.66
N GLU A 64 -18.09 5.85 -4.61
CA GLU A 64 -17.61 7.21 -4.40
C GLU A 64 -18.31 7.85 -3.19
N PRO A 65 -17.55 8.37 -2.21
CA PRO A 65 -18.13 8.86 -0.96
C PRO A 65 -19.04 10.06 -1.22
N ARG A 66 -20.28 9.98 -0.73
CA ARG A 66 -21.26 11.07 -0.86
C ARG A 66 -20.82 12.26 -0.02
N LEU A 67 -21.23 13.47 -0.43
CA LEU A 67 -20.90 14.71 0.28
C LEU A 67 -21.29 14.67 1.78
N GLU A 68 -22.45 14.09 2.09
CA GLU A 68 -22.90 13.87 3.47
C GLU A 68 -21.92 13.03 4.30
N GLN A 69 -21.35 11.97 3.70
CA GLN A 69 -20.40 11.10 4.40
C GLN A 69 -19.07 11.81 4.70
N ILE A 70 -18.67 12.75 3.83
CA ILE A 70 -17.49 13.58 4.03
C ILE A 70 -17.75 14.59 5.16
N GLN A 71 -18.91 15.25 5.16
CA GLN A 71 -19.31 16.20 6.21
C GLN A 71 -19.44 15.54 7.58
N ASP A 72 -20.04 14.35 7.64
CA ASP A 72 -20.14 13.55 8.87
C ASP A 72 -18.75 13.22 9.43
N LEU A 73 -17.82 12.83 8.55
CA LEU A 73 -16.43 12.54 8.93
C LEU A 73 -15.69 13.79 9.43
N GLU A 74 -15.88 14.94 8.77
CA GLU A 74 -15.32 16.22 9.21
C GLU A 74 -15.82 16.60 10.60
N SER A 75 -17.13 16.46 10.83
CA SER A 75 -17.75 16.71 12.14
C SER A 75 -17.19 15.80 13.22
N ASP A 76 -17.06 14.51 12.94
CA ASP A 76 -16.46 13.54 13.88
C ASP A 76 -14.99 13.89 14.19
N LEU A 77 -14.19 14.26 13.18
CA LEU A 77 -12.80 14.67 13.38
C LEU A 77 -12.70 15.93 14.26
N MET A 78 -13.57 16.92 14.04
CA MET A 78 -13.60 18.15 14.85
C MET A 78 -14.07 17.88 16.30
N LYS A 79 -14.99 16.93 16.48
CA LYS A 79 -15.55 16.59 17.79
C LYS A 79 -14.56 15.83 18.68
N PHE A 80 -13.87 14.83 18.12
CA PHE A 80 -13.10 13.87 18.90
C PHE A 80 -11.58 14.14 18.90
N PHE A 81 -11.07 15.07 18.09
CA PHE A 81 -9.65 15.40 18.05
C PHE A 81 -9.38 16.88 18.30
N ARG A 82 -8.25 17.15 18.96
CA ARG A 82 -7.75 18.49 19.24
C ARG A 82 -7.58 19.31 17.95
N GLU A 83 -7.73 20.63 18.07
CA GLU A 83 -7.80 21.58 16.95
C GLU A 83 -6.56 21.58 16.05
N ASP A 84 -5.38 21.47 16.64
CA ASP A 84 -4.12 21.36 15.92
C ASP A 84 -4.01 20.04 15.14
N PHE A 85 -4.68 18.98 15.60
CA PHE A 85 -4.76 17.73 14.89
C PHE A 85 -5.78 17.81 13.76
N HIS A 86 -7.08 18.02 14.03
CA HIS A 86 -8.11 17.82 13.01
C HIS A 86 -7.98 18.74 11.79
N ARG A 87 -7.35 19.91 11.94
CA ARG A 87 -7.03 20.81 10.82
C ARG A 87 -6.05 20.22 9.80
N ARG A 88 -5.20 19.27 10.22
CA ARG A 88 -4.17 18.63 9.40
C ARG A 88 -4.74 17.61 8.40
N PRO A 89 -5.47 16.55 8.84
CA PRO A 89 -6.07 15.59 7.93
C PRO A 89 -7.17 16.21 7.04
N LEU A 90 -7.77 17.33 7.46
CA LEU A 90 -8.75 18.10 6.69
C LEU A 90 -8.13 19.18 5.78
N SER A 91 -6.81 19.38 5.84
CA SER A 91 -6.15 20.38 5.00
C SER A 91 -6.15 19.97 3.54
N SER A 92 -6.22 20.94 2.62
CA SER A 92 -5.89 20.71 1.21
C SER A 92 -4.38 20.60 0.95
N ASP A 93 -3.54 20.92 1.94
CA ASP A 93 -2.08 20.79 1.87
C ASP A 93 -1.67 19.39 2.33
N PHE A 94 -1.21 18.57 1.38
CA PHE A 94 -0.75 17.22 1.63
C PHE A 94 0.37 17.12 2.68
N LYS A 95 1.24 18.13 2.82
CA LYS A 95 2.30 18.12 3.83
C LYS A 95 1.69 18.21 5.22
N LYS A 96 0.64 19.02 5.37
CA LYS A 96 -0.12 19.10 6.62
C LYS A 96 -0.85 17.79 6.89
N GLN A 97 -1.41 17.14 5.88
CA GLN A 97 -2.03 15.82 6.02
C GLN A 97 -1.00 14.78 6.51
N VAL A 98 0.17 14.69 5.87
CA VAL A 98 1.29 13.82 6.31
C VAL A 98 1.70 14.12 7.75
N ASP A 99 1.88 15.39 8.12
CA ASP A 99 2.22 15.77 9.50
C ASP A 99 1.12 15.40 10.51
N GLY A 100 -0.15 15.49 10.11
CA GLY A 100 -1.28 14.97 10.90
C GLY A 100 -1.20 13.47 11.13
N ILE A 101 -0.88 12.69 10.09
CA ILE A 101 -0.70 11.24 10.22
C ILE A 101 0.51 10.92 11.12
N GLU A 102 1.63 11.62 10.95
CA GLU A 102 2.81 11.44 11.82
C GLU A 102 2.50 11.77 13.28
N MET A 103 1.74 12.84 13.52
CA MET A 103 1.29 13.22 14.86
C MET A 103 0.43 12.11 15.51
N LEU A 104 -0.49 11.50 14.76
CA LEU A 104 -1.26 10.34 15.21
C LEU A 104 -0.35 9.16 15.56
N GLN A 105 0.60 8.83 14.68
CA GLN A 105 1.52 7.72 14.88
C GLN A 105 2.41 7.93 16.12
N LYS A 106 2.88 9.16 16.36
CA LYS A 106 3.67 9.52 17.56
C LYS A 106 2.85 9.42 18.84
N ALA A 107 1.54 9.65 18.79
CA ALA A 107 0.64 9.50 19.93
C ALA A 107 0.23 8.06 20.21
N LEU A 108 0.42 7.13 19.26
CA LEU A 108 -0.01 5.74 19.38
C LEU A 108 0.50 5.02 20.65
N PRO A 109 1.77 5.15 21.06
CA PRO A 109 2.26 4.48 22.26
C PRO A 109 1.62 4.98 23.55
N SER A 110 1.23 6.26 23.61
CA SER A 110 0.71 6.92 24.82
C SER A 110 -0.82 7.01 24.88
N SER A 111 -1.51 6.92 23.73
CA SER A 111 -2.97 7.16 23.62
C SER A 111 -3.71 5.93 23.08
N ARG A 112 -3.25 4.72 23.43
CA ARG A 112 -3.78 3.48 22.83
C ARG A 112 -5.28 3.30 23.05
N LYS A 113 -5.78 3.57 24.26
CA LYS A 113 -7.20 3.36 24.61
C LYS A 113 -8.08 4.34 23.85
N GLU A 114 -7.64 5.59 23.80
CA GLU A 114 -8.32 6.69 23.12
C GLU A 114 -8.38 6.44 21.61
N ILE A 115 -7.28 5.96 21.01
CA ILE A 115 -7.24 5.58 19.59
C ILE A 115 -8.20 4.43 19.27
N ILE A 116 -8.34 3.44 20.17
CA ILE A 116 -9.30 2.35 19.98
C ILE A 116 -10.72 2.91 19.91
N GLU A 117 -11.06 3.88 20.76
CA GLU A 117 -12.38 4.50 20.82
C GLU A 117 -12.74 5.32 19.60
N VAL A 118 -11.77 5.85 18.85
CA VAL A 118 -12.00 6.67 17.64
C VAL A 118 -11.51 6.01 16.35
N LEU A 119 -11.20 4.71 16.42
CA LEU A 119 -10.58 3.97 15.32
C LEU A 119 -11.43 3.99 14.05
N ASP A 120 -12.76 3.90 14.18
CA ASP A 120 -13.71 3.97 13.06
C ASP A 120 -13.62 5.29 12.28
N ILE A 121 -13.38 6.41 12.97
CA ILE A 121 -13.23 7.75 12.37
C ILE A 121 -11.93 7.81 11.57
N LEU A 122 -10.83 7.33 12.16
CA LEU A 122 -9.51 7.29 11.52
C LEU A 122 -9.54 6.41 10.26
N LEU A 123 -10.20 5.25 10.34
CA LEU A 123 -10.33 4.33 9.21
C LEU A 123 -11.15 4.93 8.07
N ARG A 124 -12.28 5.59 8.39
CA ARG A 124 -13.07 6.31 7.38
C ARG A 124 -12.21 7.35 6.66
N TRP A 125 -11.39 8.10 7.39
CA TRP A 125 -10.47 9.07 6.79
C TRP A 125 -9.40 8.41 5.90
N PHE A 126 -8.77 7.33 6.34
CA PHE A 126 -7.79 6.62 5.51
C PHE A 126 -8.43 6.07 4.22
N VAL A 127 -9.62 5.48 4.31
CA VAL A 127 -10.30 4.93 3.13
C VAL A 127 -10.75 6.01 2.16
N LEU A 128 -11.21 7.17 2.65
CA LEU A 128 -11.51 8.33 1.81
C LEU A 128 -10.31 8.71 0.94
N ARG A 129 -9.09 8.76 1.49
CA ARG A 129 -7.87 9.08 0.74
C ARG A 129 -7.53 8.02 -0.33
N PHE A 130 -7.91 6.75 -0.12
CA PHE A 130 -7.76 5.71 -1.13
C PHE A 130 -8.76 5.86 -2.29
N CYS A 131 -9.98 6.30 -2.00
CA CYS A 131 -11.05 6.53 -2.99
C CYS A 131 -10.82 7.80 -3.82
N GLU A 132 -10.39 8.90 -3.20
CA GLU A 132 -10.02 10.14 -3.91
C GLU A 132 -8.87 9.93 -4.90
N SER A 133 -8.00 8.95 -4.64
CA SER A 133 -6.90 8.60 -5.54
C SER A 133 -7.36 7.75 -6.76
N ASN A 134 -8.63 7.38 -6.87
CA ASN A 134 -9.16 6.45 -7.88
C ASN A 134 -10.06 7.14 -8.93
N THR A 135 -10.16 8.47 -8.96
CA THR A 135 -10.84 9.17 -10.05
C THR A 135 -9.95 9.16 -11.30
N ALA A 136 -10.31 8.34 -12.28
CA ALA A 136 -9.66 8.22 -13.60
C ALA A 136 -9.70 9.49 -14.48
N CYS A 137 -9.93 10.68 -13.91
CA CYS A 137 -9.99 11.94 -14.60
C CYS A 137 -9.37 13.05 -13.75
N ILE A 138 -8.41 13.77 -14.35
CA ILE A 138 -7.93 15.13 -14.03
C ILE A 138 -6.61 15.20 -13.20
N LEU A 139 -5.51 15.35 -13.95
CA LEU A 139 -4.19 15.93 -13.62
C LEU A 139 -3.09 15.03 -13.02
N LYS A 140 -2.10 14.69 -13.84
CA LYS A 140 -0.80 14.05 -13.51
C LYS A 140 0.05 14.77 -12.43
N VAL A 141 -0.32 15.98 -12.01
CA VAL A 141 0.34 16.71 -10.91
C VAL A 141 -0.25 16.33 -9.54
N ILE A 142 -1.51 15.84 -9.51
CA ILE A 142 -2.19 15.37 -8.31
C ILE A 142 -1.69 13.98 -7.88
N THR A 143 -1.15 13.20 -8.82
CA THR A 143 -0.76 11.81 -8.55
C THR A 143 0.40 11.66 -7.56
N ASP A 144 1.48 12.45 -7.65
CA ASP A 144 2.66 12.26 -6.76
C ASP A 144 2.45 12.85 -5.36
N VAL A 145 1.68 13.94 -5.27
CA VAL A 145 1.27 14.58 -4.01
C VAL A 145 0.36 13.66 -3.20
N ASN A 146 -0.60 13.00 -3.85
CA ASN A 146 -1.48 12.03 -3.20
C ASN A 146 -0.75 10.75 -2.82
N ILE A 147 0.36 10.40 -3.49
CA ILE A 147 1.13 9.20 -3.13
C ILE A 147 1.85 9.35 -1.81
N ALA A 148 2.43 10.53 -1.50
CA ALA A 148 3.06 10.73 -0.20
C ALA A 148 2.06 10.52 0.94
N VAL A 149 0.85 11.08 0.80
CA VAL A 149 -0.25 10.90 1.77
C VAL A 149 -0.71 9.45 1.81
N ALA A 150 -0.87 8.80 0.65
CA ALA A 150 -1.31 7.40 0.58
C ALA A 150 -0.28 6.45 1.20
N VAL A 151 1.02 6.65 0.94
CA VAL A 151 2.12 5.91 1.55
C VAL A 151 2.08 6.07 3.07
N GLU A 152 1.98 7.30 3.56
CA GLU A 152 1.94 7.58 5.00
C GLU A 152 0.69 6.99 5.66
N ALA A 153 -0.48 7.06 5.00
CA ALA A 153 -1.72 6.45 5.46
C ALA A 153 -1.62 4.92 5.53
N ILE A 154 -1.06 4.27 4.52
CA ILE A 154 -0.82 2.82 4.50
C ILE A 154 0.13 2.44 5.63
N GLN A 155 1.24 3.17 5.80
CA GLN A 155 2.18 2.92 6.89
C GLN A 155 1.53 3.11 8.28
N ALA A 156 0.67 4.12 8.43
CA ALA A 156 -0.10 4.34 9.65
C ALA A 156 -1.04 3.16 9.95
N ILE A 157 -1.72 2.60 8.95
CA ILE A 157 -2.52 1.36 9.10
C ILE A 157 -1.65 0.22 9.63
N GLY A 158 -0.45 0.02 9.07
CA GLY A 158 0.48 -1.01 9.54
C GLY A 158 0.94 -0.79 10.98
N ASN A 159 1.16 0.47 11.37
CA ASN A 159 1.55 0.84 12.74
C ASN A 159 0.39 0.69 13.73
N LEU A 160 -0.83 1.07 13.34
CA LEU A 160 -2.05 0.82 14.10
C LEU A 160 -2.27 -0.68 14.31
N ALA A 161 -2.11 -1.51 13.27
CA ALA A 161 -2.20 -2.97 13.41
C ALA A 161 -1.19 -3.50 14.45
N ARG A 162 0.06 -3.03 14.41
CA ARG A 162 1.11 -3.43 15.36
C ARG A 162 0.84 -2.98 16.80
N GLY A 163 0.39 -1.74 16.97
CA GLY A 163 0.14 -1.15 18.28
C GLY A 163 -1.14 -1.66 18.93
N LEU A 164 -2.21 -1.83 18.15
CA LEU A 164 -3.54 -2.18 18.65
C LEU A 164 -3.77 -3.71 18.70
N ARG A 165 -3.10 -4.49 17.85
CA ARG A 165 -3.19 -5.96 17.77
C ARG A 165 -4.63 -6.44 17.61
N ALA A 166 -5.12 -7.31 18.50
CA ALA A 166 -6.46 -7.90 18.43
C ALA A 166 -7.59 -6.85 18.30
N HIS A 167 -7.43 -5.66 18.88
CA HIS A 167 -8.40 -4.56 18.75
C HIS A 167 -8.50 -3.98 17.32
N PHE A 168 -7.57 -4.31 16.44
CA PHE A 168 -7.55 -3.92 15.03
C PHE A 168 -8.08 -5.00 14.09
N SER A 169 -8.51 -6.16 14.60
CA SER A 169 -8.93 -7.29 13.75
C SER A 169 -10.19 -7.00 12.94
N GLY A 170 -11.18 -6.30 13.54
CA GLY A 170 -12.38 -5.87 12.82
C GLY A 170 -12.05 -4.91 11.68
N SER A 171 -11.19 -3.93 11.97
CA SER A 171 -10.67 -2.95 11.00
C SER A 171 -9.88 -3.60 9.87
N SER A 172 -9.11 -4.63 10.20
CA SER A 172 -8.31 -5.37 9.22
C SER A 172 -9.17 -6.07 8.17
N ARG A 173 -10.34 -6.60 8.58
CA ARG A 173 -11.31 -7.20 7.65
C ARG A 173 -11.86 -6.17 6.66
N LEU A 174 -12.14 -4.96 7.12
CA LEU A 174 -12.65 -3.88 6.26
C LEU A 174 -11.57 -3.33 5.31
N LEU A 175 -10.33 -3.23 5.78
CA LEU A 175 -9.23 -2.64 5.03
C LEU A 175 -8.58 -3.60 4.03
N LEU A 176 -8.58 -4.91 4.31
CA LEU A 176 -7.85 -5.88 3.50
C LEU A 176 -8.24 -5.82 2.01
N PRO A 177 -9.53 -5.83 1.62
CA PRO A 177 -9.92 -5.74 0.20
C PRO A 177 -9.39 -4.47 -0.48
N VAL A 178 -9.37 -3.34 0.24
CA VAL A 178 -8.86 -2.06 -0.28
C VAL A 178 -7.36 -2.12 -0.52
N LEU A 179 -6.61 -2.67 0.44
CA LEU A 179 -5.16 -2.78 0.33
C LEU A 179 -4.76 -3.76 -0.77
N LEU A 180 -5.49 -4.87 -0.94
CA LEU A 180 -5.26 -5.82 -2.03
C LEU A 180 -5.53 -5.19 -3.40
N GLU A 181 -6.63 -4.44 -3.56
CA GLU A 181 -6.93 -3.71 -4.80
C GLU A 181 -5.82 -2.70 -5.16
N LYS A 182 -5.17 -2.09 -4.16
CA LYS A 182 -4.04 -1.16 -4.38
C LYS A 182 -2.75 -1.83 -4.83
N LEU A 183 -2.65 -3.16 -4.80
CA LEU A 183 -1.49 -3.89 -5.34
C LEU A 183 -1.34 -3.76 -6.87
N LYS A 184 -2.32 -3.16 -7.57
CA LYS A 184 -2.20 -2.80 -8.99
C LYS A 184 -1.13 -1.73 -9.26
N GLU A 185 -0.72 -0.99 -8.24
CA GLU A 185 0.25 0.10 -8.36
C GLU A 185 1.69 -0.40 -8.36
N LYS A 186 2.54 0.19 -9.23
CA LYS A 186 3.94 -0.21 -9.43
C LYS A 186 4.97 0.75 -8.83
N LYS A 187 4.52 1.81 -8.14
CA LYS A 187 5.43 2.83 -7.60
C LYS A 187 6.16 2.26 -6.37
N PRO A 188 7.51 2.24 -6.35
CA PRO A 188 8.28 1.53 -5.32
C PRO A 188 7.90 1.88 -3.87
N ALA A 189 7.76 3.17 -3.57
CA ALA A 189 7.37 3.62 -2.22
C ALA A 189 6.00 3.09 -1.78
N LEU A 190 5.05 2.99 -2.71
CA LEU A 190 3.71 2.50 -2.44
C LEU A 190 3.69 0.97 -2.31
N THR A 191 4.38 0.27 -3.21
CA THR A 191 4.51 -1.19 -3.17
C THR A 191 5.21 -1.65 -1.88
N GLU A 192 6.26 -0.94 -1.46
CA GLU A 192 6.95 -1.19 -0.19
C GLU A 192 6.01 -0.97 1.00
N ALA A 193 5.30 0.17 1.05
CA ALA A 193 4.35 0.47 2.11
C ALA A 193 3.23 -0.56 2.21
N LEU A 194 2.65 -0.98 1.06
CA LEU A 194 1.60 -2.00 0.99
C LEU A 194 2.10 -3.35 1.52
N THR A 195 3.23 -3.83 1.01
CA THR A 195 3.83 -5.11 1.42
C THR A 195 4.09 -5.14 2.92
N GLN A 196 4.71 -4.09 3.43
CA GLN A 196 5.05 -3.97 4.85
C GLN A 196 3.80 -3.88 5.74
N THR A 197 2.74 -3.23 5.27
CA THR A 197 1.49 -3.06 6.01
C THR A 197 0.70 -4.36 6.06
N LEU A 198 0.53 -5.04 4.93
CA LEU A 198 -0.10 -6.35 4.87
C LEU A 198 0.64 -7.38 5.75
N GLN A 199 1.98 -7.35 5.73
CA GLN A 199 2.78 -8.19 6.62
C GLN A 199 2.63 -7.82 8.09
N ALA A 200 2.55 -6.52 8.43
CA ALA A 200 2.32 -6.07 9.80
C ALA A 200 0.94 -6.49 10.32
N MET A 201 -0.10 -6.39 9.50
CA MET A 201 -1.45 -6.85 9.85
C MET A 201 -1.47 -8.35 10.16
N HIS A 202 -0.80 -9.16 9.33
CA HIS A 202 -0.68 -10.60 9.58
C HIS A 202 0.10 -10.90 10.86
N LYS A 203 1.35 -10.40 10.98
CA LYS A 203 2.24 -10.69 12.13
C LYS A 203 1.70 -10.18 13.47
N SER A 204 0.83 -9.18 13.45
CA SER A 204 0.21 -8.62 14.67
C SER A 204 -1.04 -9.40 15.12
N GLY A 205 -1.40 -10.48 14.42
CA GLY A 205 -2.56 -11.31 14.74
C GLY A 205 -3.89 -10.67 14.37
N CYS A 206 -3.91 -9.67 13.49
CA CYS A 206 -5.13 -8.96 13.10
C CYS A 206 -5.90 -9.67 11.98
N ILE A 207 -5.31 -10.71 11.40
CA ILE A 207 -5.87 -11.47 10.27
C ILE A 207 -6.12 -12.91 10.72
N ASN A 208 -7.33 -13.40 10.43
CA ASN A 208 -7.69 -14.81 10.57
C ASN A 208 -7.99 -15.37 9.19
N PHE A 209 -7.26 -16.42 8.79
CA PHE A 209 -7.38 -17.06 7.48
C PHE A 209 -8.82 -17.44 7.13
N SER A 210 -9.60 -18.00 8.05
CA SER A 210 -11.00 -18.40 7.77
C SER A 210 -11.91 -17.21 7.43
N ASN A 211 -11.49 -15.99 7.79
CA ASN A 211 -12.29 -14.79 7.61
C ASN A 211 -11.97 -14.01 6.33
N ILE A 212 -10.86 -14.33 5.67
CA ILE A 212 -10.35 -13.56 4.52
C ILE A 212 -10.30 -14.39 3.23
N VAL A 213 -10.81 -15.62 3.24
CA VAL A 213 -10.80 -16.54 2.09
C VAL A 213 -11.43 -15.89 0.86
N GLU A 214 -12.61 -15.29 1.02
CA GLU A 214 -13.32 -14.65 -0.10
C GLU A 214 -12.60 -13.39 -0.60
N ASP A 215 -11.92 -12.65 0.28
CA ASP A 215 -11.13 -11.47 -0.11
C ASP A 215 -9.92 -11.89 -0.97
N ILE A 216 -9.22 -12.95 -0.57
CA ILE A 216 -8.11 -13.52 -1.35
C ILE A 216 -8.61 -14.04 -2.69
N LYS A 217 -9.70 -14.80 -2.70
CA LYS A 217 -10.31 -15.36 -3.91
C LYS A 217 -10.80 -14.28 -4.87
N ALA A 218 -11.33 -13.17 -4.36
CA ALA A 218 -11.71 -12.04 -5.19
C ALA A 218 -10.48 -11.34 -5.79
N ALA A 219 -9.43 -11.13 -4.98
CA ALA A 219 -8.19 -10.48 -5.43
C ALA A 219 -7.43 -11.30 -6.49
N THR A 220 -7.43 -12.63 -6.41
CA THR A 220 -6.81 -13.48 -7.45
C THR A 220 -7.57 -13.46 -8.78
N LYS A 221 -8.84 -13.06 -8.79
CA LYS A 221 -9.68 -12.91 -9.99
C LYS A 221 -9.74 -11.47 -10.51
N ASN A 222 -8.89 -10.58 -10.00
CA ASN A 222 -8.87 -9.19 -10.42
C ASN A 222 -8.53 -9.07 -11.92
N LYS A 223 -9.10 -8.07 -12.60
CA LYS A 223 -8.81 -7.79 -14.02
C LYS A 223 -7.35 -7.42 -14.27
N VAL A 224 -6.62 -6.98 -13.24
CA VAL A 224 -5.19 -6.69 -13.29
C VAL A 224 -4.42 -7.88 -12.71
N PRO A 225 -3.71 -8.69 -13.53
CA PRO A 225 -3.02 -9.88 -13.05
C PRO A 225 -1.98 -9.63 -11.95
N LEU A 226 -1.39 -8.43 -11.93
CA LEU A 226 -0.45 -8.03 -10.88
C LEU A 226 -1.06 -8.09 -9.47
N VAL A 227 -2.35 -7.78 -9.33
CA VAL A 227 -3.05 -7.87 -8.05
C VAL A 227 -3.08 -9.32 -7.58
N GLY A 228 -3.43 -10.25 -8.49
CA GLY A 228 -3.48 -11.67 -8.18
C GLY A 228 -2.12 -12.25 -7.79
N SER A 229 -1.07 -11.95 -8.57
CA SER A 229 0.28 -12.46 -8.27
C SER A 229 0.85 -11.90 -6.97
N LEU A 230 0.71 -10.60 -6.70
CA LEU A 230 1.18 -10.00 -5.44
C LEU A 230 0.37 -10.47 -4.23
N THR A 231 -0.94 -10.71 -4.39
CA THR A 231 -1.78 -11.29 -3.32
C THR A 231 -1.31 -12.69 -2.96
N LEU A 232 -1.03 -13.55 -3.95
CA LEU A 232 -0.54 -14.91 -3.72
C LEU A 232 0.88 -14.93 -3.12
N ASN A 233 1.75 -14.00 -3.52
CA ASN A 233 3.07 -13.85 -2.90
C ASN A 233 2.94 -13.44 -1.43
N TRP A 234 2.05 -12.50 -1.11
CA TRP A 234 1.79 -12.15 0.28
C TRP A 234 1.17 -13.31 1.07
N LEU A 235 0.24 -14.06 0.48
CA LEU A 235 -0.34 -15.27 1.08
C LEU A 235 0.75 -16.31 1.39
N THR A 236 1.71 -16.50 0.49
CA THR A 236 2.87 -17.39 0.69
C THR A 236 3.63 -17.00 1.97
N VAL A 237 3.97 -15.72 2.12
CA VAL A 237 4.65 -15.21 3.34
C VAL A 237 3.78 -15.43 4.58
N CYS A 238 2.46 -15.24 4.49
CA CYS A 238 1.55 -15.49 5.62
C CYS A 238 1.55 -16.97 6.01
N ILE A 239 1.56 -17.88 5.05
CA ILE A 239 1.62 -19.33 5.30
C ILE A 239 2.95 -19.67 5.98
N GLU A 240 4.07 -19.25 5.43
CA GLU A 240 5.42 -19.53 5.95
C GLU A 240 5.65 -19.00 7.37
N THR A 241 4.97 -17.90 7.72
CA THR A 241 5.10 -17.27 9.05
C THR A 241 3.97 -17.63 10.03
N SER A 242 3.09 -18.56 9.64
CA SER A 242 2.00 -19.06 10.48
C SER A 242 2.34 -20.38 11.16
N SER A 243 1.62 -20.69 12.24
CA SER A 243 1.74 -22.02 12.86
C SER A 243 1.14 -23.11 11.96
N LYS A 244 1.75 -24.29 12.02
CA LYS A 244 1.28 -25.50 11.31
C LYS A 244 -0.20 -25.79 11.56
N ALA A 245 -0.67 -25.62 12.80
CA ALA A 245 -2.06 -25.89 13.17
C ALA A 245 -3.06 -24.96 12.46
N ILE A 246 -2.74 -23.67 12.34
CA ILE A 246 -3.59 -22.69 11.64
C ILE A 246 -3.72 -23.06 10.17
N ILE A 247 -2.60 -23.33 9.50
CA ILE A 247 -2.59 -23.67 8.06
C ILE A 247 -3.24 -25.03 7.82
N LEU A 248 -3.04 -26.01 8.72
CA LEU A 248 -3.71 -27.31 8.62
C LEU A 248 -5.24 -27.17 8.74
N LYS A 249 -5.75 -26.17 9.47
CA LYS A 249 -7.19 -25.89 9.52
C LYS A 249 -7.69 -25.21 8.24
N ALA A 250 -6.88 -24.31 7.67
CA ALA A 250 -7.28 -23.45 6.55
C ALA A 250 -7.02 -24.05 5.15
N HIS A 251 -6.11 -25.02 5.00
CA HIS A 251 -5.63 -25.49 3.68
C HIS A 251 -6.74 -25.87 2.70
N LYS A 252 -7.85 -26.45 3.18
CA LYS A 252 -8.97 -26.91 2.34
C LYS A 252 -9.61 -25.77 1.54
N GLU A 253 -9.52 -24.54 2.02
CA GLU A 253 -10.08 -23.35 1.37
C GLU A 253 -9.07 -22.71 0.41
N TYR A 254 -7.78 -22.73 0.76
CA TYR A 254 -6.72 -22.08 -0.03
C TYR A 254 -6.12 -22.92 -1.15
N VAL A 255 -6.02 -24.24 -0.97
CA VAL A 255 -5.50 -25.13 -2.02
C VAL A 255 -6.34 -25.02 -3.31
N PRO A 256 -7.69 -25.06 -3.27
CA PRO A 256 -8.48 -24.87 -4.48
C PRO A 256 -8.26 -23.52 -5.18
N ILE A 257 -8.10 -22.43 -4.41
CA ILE A 257 -7.82 -21.10 -4.96
C ILE A 257 -6.49 -21.12 -5.73
N CYS A 258 -5.43 -21.67 -5.13
CA CYS A 258 -4.14 -21.75 -5.78
C CYS A 258 -4.17 -22.66 -7.02
N MET A 259 -4.89 -23.78 -6.95
CA MET A 259 -5.08 -24.71 -8.08
C MET A 259 -5.80 -24.04 -9.27
N GLU A 260 -6.80 -23.18 -9.01
CA GLU A 260 -7.45 -22.39 -10.06
C GLU A 260 -6.43 -21.43 -10.73
N CYS A 261 -5.59 -20.76 -9.94
CA CYS A 261 -4.58 -19.83 -10.43
C CYS A 261 -3.45 -20.49 -11.26
N LEU A 262 -3.24 -21.81 -11.18
CA LEU A 262 -2.28 -22.53 -12.04
C LEU A 262 -2.70 -22.57 -13.53
N SER A 263 -3.96 -22.24 -13.81
CA SER A 263 -4.51 -22.14 -15.16
C SER A 263 -4.59 -20.70 -15.68
N ASP A 264 -4.09 -19.71 -14.92
CA ASP A 264 -4.10 -18.31 -15.36
C ASP A 264 -3.23 -18.11 -16.61
N GLY A 265 -3.62 -17.21 -17.50
CA GLY A 265 -2.86 -16.89 -18.70
C GLY A 265 -1.50 -16.23 -18.40
N THR A 266 -1.38 -15.59 -17.24
CA THR A 266 -0.22 -14.79 -16.82
C THR A 266 0.81 -15.64 -16.07
N PRO A 267 2.07 -15.73 -16.53
CA PRO A 267 3.12 -16.51 -15.88
C PRO A 267 3.32 -16.17 -14.39
N GLU A 268 3.31 -14.88 -14.05
CA GLU A 268 3.55 -14.39 -12.70
C GLU A 268 2.47 -14.85 -11.70
N VAL A 269 1.22 -14.99 -12.16
CA VAL A 269 0.11 -15.50 -11.33
C VAL A 269 0.29 -17.00 -11.09
N ARG A 270 0.64 -17.77 -12.13
CA ARG A 270 0.91 -19.21 -12.02
C ARG A 270 2.09 -19.49 -11.10
N ASP A 271 3.17 -18.72 -11.22
CA ASP A 271 4.37 -18.88 -10.39
C ASP A 271 4.09 -18.54 -8.93
N ALA A 272 3.35 -17.47 -8.65
CA ALA A 272 2.92 -17.13 -7.30
C ALA A 272 2.00 -18.21 -6.68
N ALA A 273 1.12 -18.82 -7.48
CA ALA A 273 0.28 -19.93 -7.04
C ALA A 273 1.09 -21.19 -6.69
N PHE A 274 2.12 -21.52 -7.49
CA PHE A 274 3.06 -22.59 -7.16
C PHE A 274 3.82 -22.31 -5.86
N SER A 275 4.27 -21.08 -5.63
CA SER A 275 4.92 -20.67 -4.38
C SER A 275 4.00 -20.87 -3.18
N ALA A 276 2.73 -20.45 -3.28
CA ALA A 276 1.76 -20.65 -2.22
C ALA A 276 1.49 -22.14 -1.94
N LEU A 277 1.29 -22.97 -2.98
CA LEU A 277 1.10 -24.41 -2.82
C LEU A 277 2.33 -25.09 -2.19
N SER A 278 3.53 -24.70 -2.62
CA SER A 278 4.79 -25.19 -2.07
C SER A 278 4.92 -24.82 -0.59
N ALA A 279 4.59 -23.60 -0.20
CA ALA A 279 4.60 -23.18 1.21
C ALA A 279 3.61 -23.98 2.07
N ILE A 280 2.40 -24.26 1.57
CA ILE A 280 1.44 -25.14 2.27
C ILE A 280 2.04 -26.54 2.43
N ALA A 281 2.53 -27.14 1.33
CA ALA A 281 3.10 -28.48 1.33
C ALA A 281 4.29 -28.62 2.28
N LYS A 282 5.20 -27.65 2.31
CA LYS A 282 6.35 -27.63 3.23
C LYS A 282 5.91 -27.58 4.69
N LEU A 283 4.90 -26.77 5.01
CA LEU A 283 4.49 -26.55 6.39
C LEU A 283 3.61 -27.68 6.96
N VAL A 284 2.63 -28.17 6.18
CA VAL A 284 1.65 -29.17 6.66
C VAL A 284 1.86 -30.58 6.08
N GLY A 285 2.81 -30.75 5.16
CA GLY A 285 3.08 -32.00 4.45
C GLY A 285 2.24 -32.15 3.18
N MET A 286 2.45 -33.25 2.44
CA MET A 286 1.79 -33.52 1.16
C MET A 286 0.39 -34.12 1.28
N ARG A 287 0.12 -34.86 2.36
CA ARG A 287 -1.16 -35.55 2.59
C ARG A 287 -2.38 -34.62 2.46
N PRO A 288 -2.38 -33.37 2.96
CA PRO A 288 -3.50 -32.45 2.79
C PRO A 288 -3.72 -31.95 1.35
N LEU A 289 -2.76 -32.12 0.45
CA LEU A 289 -2.82 -31.67 -0.95
C LEU A 289 -3.03 -32.81 -1.96
N GLU A 290 -2.94 -34.08 -1.53
CA GLU A 290 -2.90 -35.29 -2.37
C GLU A 290 -3.98 -35.28 -3.48
N LYS A 291 -5.26 -35.13 -3.09
CA LYS A 291 -6.40 -35.09 -4.02
C LYS A 291 -6.33 -33.96 -5.06
N SER A 292 -5.67 -32.86 -4.74
CA SER A 292 -5.52 -31.73 -5.67
C SER A 292 -4.34 -31.95 -6.61
N ILE A 293 -3.25 -32.53 -6.12
CA ILE A 293 -2.03 -32.80 -6.89
C ILE A 293 -2.26 -33.90 -7.95
N GLU A 294 -3.15 -34.86 -7.67
CA GLU A 294 -3.58 -35.87 -8.66
C GLU A 294 -4.15 -35.25 -9.93
N LYS A 295 -4.76 -34.04 -9.84
CA LYS A 295 -5.35 -33.33 -10.97
C LYS A 295 -4.34 -32.57 -11.84
N LEU A 296 -3.09 -32.42 -11.37
CA LEU A 296 -2.04 -31.76 -12.15
C LEU A 296 -1.58 -32.67 -13.29
N ASP A 297 -0.99 -32.08 -14.33
CA ASP A 297 -0.21 -32.85 -15.30
C ASP A 297 1.21 -33.14 -14.75
N ASP A 298 1.95 -34.03 -15.41
CA ASP A 298 3.27 -34.46 -14.93
C ASP A 298 4.29 -33.33 -14.86
N VAL A 299 4.20 -32.34 -15.76
CA VAL A 299 5.10 -31.18 -15.79
C VAL A 299 4.86 -30.31 -14.56
N ARG A 300 3.60 -29.99 -14.27
CA ARG A 300 3.22 -29.20 -13.09
C ARG A 300 3.51 -29.94 -11.79
N ARG A 301 3.27 -31.26 -11.73
CA ARG A 301 3.64 -32.11 -10.58
C ARG A 301 5.13 -32.04 -10.31
N LYS A 302 5.95 -32.24 -11.35
CA LYS A 302 7.41 -32.18 -11.23
C LYS A 302 7.88 -30.82 -10.72
N LYS A 303 7.37 -29.72 -11.29
CA LYS A 303 7.70 -28.36 -10.83
C LYS A 303 7.37 -28.15 -9.35
N LEU A 304 6.18 -28.57 -8.91
CA LEU A 304 5.79 -28.45 -7.49
C LEU A 304 6.72 -29.25 -6.58
N SER A 305 7.05 -30.50 -6.96
CA SER A 305 7.97 -31.35 -6.21
C SER A 305 9.38 -30.73 -6.09
N GLU A 306 9.91 -30.17 -7.17
CA GLU A 306 11.20 -29.46 -7.18
C GLU A 306 11.18 -28.24 -6.24
N MET A 307 10.10 -27.46 -6.25
CA MET A 307 9.95 -26.30 -5.35
C MET A 307 9.83 -26.71 -3.88
N ILE A 308 9.30 -27.90 -3.59
CA ILE A 308 9.21 -28.44 -2.22
C ILE A 308 10.59 -28.91 -1.76
N ALA A 309 11.34 -29.60 -2.62
CA ALA A 309 12.68 -30.12 -2.31
C ALA A 309 13.76 -29.02 -2.21
N GLY A 310 13.68 -27.98 -3.03
CA GLY A 310 14.73 -26.94 -3.14
C GLY A 310 14.90 -26.02 -1.93
N ALA A 311 14.12 -26.17 -0.85
CA ALA A 311 14.24 -25.35 0.36
C ALA A 311 14.83 -26.10 1.57
N SER A 312 15.14 -27.39 1.44
CA SER A 312 15.79 -28.16 2.52
C SER A 312 17.32 -28.10 2.50
N GLU A 313 17.95 -27.42 1.55
CA GLU A 313 19.42 -27.36 1.42
C GLU A 313 20.07 -26.07 1.97
N SER A 314 19.31 -25.10 2.48
CA SER A 314 19.88 -23.86 3.05
C SER A 314 20.08 -23.86 4.57
N ASP A 315 20.08 -25.04 5.21
CA ASP A 315 20.30 -25.21 6.66
C ASP A 315 21.33 -26.31 6.96
N VAL A 316 22.57 -26.22 6.44
CA VAL A 316 23.71 -26.96 7.01
C VAL A 316 25.04 -26.20 6.80
N ALA A 317 25.83 -26.15 7.87
CA ALA A 317 27.27 -25.85 7.98
C ALA A 317 27.68 -24.41 8.35
N VAL A 318 27.69 -24.13 9.65
CA VAL A 318 28.65 -23.21 10.28
C VAL A 318 29.87 -24.05 10.73
N PRO A 319 31.10 -23.81 10.24
CA PRO A 319 32.28 -24.27 10.94
C PRO A 319 32.64 -23.27 12.04
N SER A 320 32.72 -23.79 13.26
CA SER A 320 33.24 -23.14 14.46
C SER A 320 34.72 -22.78 14.29
N SER A 321 35.06 -21.51 14.54
CA SER A 321 36.38 -21.15 15.10
C SER A 321 36.23 -19.92 15.98
N GLY A 322 36.67 -20.04 17.22
CA GLY A 322 36.38 -19.11 18.29
C GLY A 322 37.30 -17.89 18.36
N ALA A 323 36.79 -16.84 18.99
CA ALA A 323 37.57 -15.86 19.74
C ALA A 323 36.66 -15.16 20.77
N ILE A 324 37.29 -14.70 21.84
CA ILE A 324 36.75 -14.36 23.16
C ILE A 324 36.07 -12.98 23.19
N VAL A 325 35.11 -12.86 24.11
CA VAL A 325 34.21 -11.74 24.50
C VAL A 325 34.95 -10.43 24.92
N PRO A 326 34.30 -9.24 25.07
CA PRO A 326 33.33 -9.00 26.14
C PRO A 326 32.05 -8.21 25.80
N SER A 327 31.12 -8.33 26.73
CA SER A 327 29.74 -7.88 26.81
C SER A 327 29.47 -6.40 26.49
N SER A 328 28.35 -6.14 25.82
CA SER A 328 27.47 -5.00 26.15
C SER A 328 26.00 -5.35 25.91
N THR A 329 25.18 -4.76 26.78
CA THR A 329 23.77 -4.99 27.09
C THR A 329 22.82 -4.88 25.91
N ALA A 330 21.81 -5.76 25.91
CA ALA A 330 20.64 -5.67 25.05
C ALA A 330 19.91 -4.33 25.24
N ALA A 331 19.62 -3.66 24.11
CA ALA A 331 18.60 -2.64 24.02
C ALA A 331 17.79 -2.89 22.75
N ASP A 332 16.49 -3.14 22.96
CA ASP A 332 15.47 -3.32 21.94
C ASP A 332 15.47 -2.12 20.99
N GLY A 333 15.83 -2.36 19.73
CA GLY A 333 15.92 -1.33 18.71
C GLY A 333 14.54 -0.91 18.22
N SER A 334 14.06 0.24 18.69
CA SER A 334 12.96 0.96 18.05
C SER A 334 13.35 1.27 16.60
N PHE A 335 12.79 0.53 15.65
CA PHE A 335 13.00 0.77 14.23
C PHE A 335 12.22 2.01 13.80
N VAL A 336 12.87 3.18 13.84
CA VAL A 336 12.36 4.41 13.22
C VAL A 336 12.49 4.26 11.70
N ARG A 337 11.34 4.13 11.04
CA ARG A 337 11.21 3.94 9.59
C ARG A 337 11.40 5.27 8.85
N ARG A 338 11.96 5.24 7.63
CA ARG A 338 12.02 6.38 6.72
C ARG A 338 10.59 6.87 6.43
N SER A 339 10.22 8.03 6.98
CA SER A 339 8.95 8.73 6.71
C SER A 339 8.86 9.16 5.24
N ALA A 340 7.64 9.32 4.70
CA ALA A 340 7.40 9.84 3.36
C ALA A 340 7.91 11.29 3.17
N THR A 341 8.40 11.94 4.23
CA THR A 341 9.09 13.24 4.20
C THR A 341 10.19 13.34 3.15
N SER A 342 10.93 12.26 2.88
CA SER A 342 11.94 12.24 1.81
C SER A 342 11.39 12.44 0.39
N MET A 343 10.10 12.09 0.16
CA MET A 343 9.42 12.31 -1.12
C MET A 343 8.97 13.77 -1.32
N LEU A 344 9.00 14.57 -0.25
CA LEU A 344 8.52 15.97 -0.25
C LEU A 344 9.58 16.96 -0.73
N ASN A 345 10.86 16.59 -0.66
CA ASN A 345 11.98 17.40 -1.09
C ASN A 345 12.42 16.89 -2.46
N GLY A 346 11.94 17.50 -3.53
CA GLY A 346 12.20 17.16 -4.94
C GLY A 346 13.67 17.26 -5.38
N LYS A 347 14.59 16.57 -4.69
CA LYS A 347 15.93 16.30 -5.18
C LYS A 347 15.86 15.03 -6.01
N ASN A 348 15.96 15.23 -7.32
CA ASN A 348 16.18 14.20 -8.33
C ASN A 348 17.08 13.08 -7.76
N ALA A 349 16.61 11.84 -7.89
CA ALA A 349 17.45 10.67 -7.73
C ALA A 349 18.65 10.83 -8.68
N VAL A 350 19.83 11.01 -8.10
CA VAL A 350 21.08 10.98 -8.85
C VAL A 350 21.18 9.60 -9.49
N GLN A 351 21.19 9.59 -10.82
CA GLN A 351 21.51 8.42 -11.62
C GLN A 351 22.83 7.85 -11.09
N ALA A 352 22.81 6.58 -10.69
CA ALA A 352 24.03 5.83 -10.44
C ALA A 352 24.79 5.73 -11.78
N ALA A 353 25.88 6.51 -11.89
CA ALA A 353 26.82 6.40 -12.98
C ALA A 353 27.53 5.03 -12.92
N PRO A 354 27.82 4.40 -14.07
CA PRO A 354 28.39 3.06 -14.13
C PRO A 354 29.83 3.02 -13.62
N ILE A 355 30.16 1.90 -12.98
CA ILE A 355 31.47 1.58 -12.40
C ILE A 355 32.54 1.56 -13.50
N ASN A 356 33.54 2.42 -13.32
CA ASN A 356 34.71 2.57 -14.17
C ASN A 356 35.64 1.35 -14.02
N LYS A 357 35.85 0.58 -15.11
CA LYS A 357 36.93 -0.42 -15.20
C LYS A 357 38.24 0.29 -15.53
N LYS A 358 39.29 -0.05 -14.78
CA LYS A 358 40.67 0.41 -14.93
C LYS A 358 41.16 0.30 -16.40
N VAL A 359 41.74 1.39 -16.91
CA VAL A 359 42.54 1.46 -18.13
C VAL A 359 44.03 1.37 -17.76
N VAL A 360 44.80 0.57 -18.50
CA VAL A 360 46.26 0.67 -18.64
C VAL A 360 46.55 1.08 -20.10
N PRO A 361 47.52 1.99 -20.37
CA PRO A 361 47.61 2.68 -21.66
C PRO A 361 48.66 2.09 -22.62
N ALA A 362 48.41 2.18 -23.93
CA ALA A 362 49.46 2.16 -24.96
C ALA A 362 49.05 3.01 -26.19
N LYS A 363 50.05 3.72 -26.73
CA LYS A 363 50.01 4.83 -27.71
C LYS A 363 50.04 4.34 -29.19
N PRO A 364 49.99 5.22 -30.23
CA PRO A 364 49.14 5.06 -31.42
C PRO A 364 49.90 4.83 -32.75
N GLY A 365 49.18 4.49 -33.83
CA GLY A 365 49.71 4.45 -35.19
C GLY A 365 48.68 4.42 -36.33
N ALA A 366 48.55 5.56 -37.03
CA ALA A 366 48.27 5.82 -38.45
C ALA A 366 47.16 5.10 -39.28
N ALA A 367 46.15 5.91 -39.64
CA ALA A 367 45.60 6.18 -40.99
C ALA A 367 45.30 5.06 -42.01
N LYS A 368 44.01 4.96 -42.43
CA LYS A 368 43.63 5.15 -43.85
C LYS A 368 42.13 5.45 -44.05
N LYS A 369 41.92 6.40 -44.97
CA LYS A 369 40.68 7.02 -45.46
C LYS A 369 39.86 6.06 -46.34
N ARG A 370 38.53 6.03 -46.21
CA ARG A 370 37.64 5.75 -47.35
C ARG A 370 36.25 6.38 -47.18
N GLU A 371 35.93 7.23 -48.13
CA GLU A 371 34.70 8.00 -48.35
C GLU A 371 33.61 7.14 -49.00
N ARG A 372 32.34 7.29 -48.61
CA ARG A 372 31.19 6.94 -49.47
C ARG A 372 30.00 7.90 -49.28
N ARG A 373 29.44 8.23 -50.43
CA ARG A 373 28.45 9.27 -50.75
C ARG A 373 27.02 8.87 -50.39
N ARG A 374 26.18 9.91 -50.25
CA ARG A 374 24.71 9.90 -50.21
C ARG A 374 24.09 9.29 -51.48
N ALA A 375 22.97 8.61 -51.32
CA ALA A 375 21.90 8.55 -52.32
C ALA A 375 20.54 8.58 -51.60
N VAL A 376 19.68 9.48 -52.07
CA VAL A 376 18.27 9.67 -51.71
C VAL A 376 17.47 8.90 -52.77
N GLU A 377 16.48 8.11 -52.35
CA GLU A 377 15.50 7.53 -53.26
C GLU A 377 14.08 7.91 -52.80
N THR A 378 13.46 8.74 -53.62
CA THR A 378 12.02 9.00 -53.74
C THR A 378 11.47 8.01 -54.76
N VAL A 379 10.19 7.62 -54.65
CA VAL A 379 9.22 7.13 -55.67
C VAL A 379 8.27 6.13 -54.98
N GLN A 380 6.95 6.06 -55.18
CA GLN A 380 5.96 6.83 -55.93
C GLN A 380 4.59 6.22 -55.64
N VAL A 381 3.54 7.04 -55.70
CA VAL A 381 2.12 6.69 -55.53
C VAL A 381 1.51 6.26 -56.87
N CYS A 382 0.72 5.19 -56.86
CA CYS A 382 -0.51 4.93 -57.65
C CYS A 382 -1.00 3.51 -57.27
N GLY A 383 -2.26 3.20 -56.95
CA GLY A 383 -3.52 3.81 -57.37
C GLY A 383 -4.22 2.87 -58.36
N CYS A 384 -5.15 2.06 -57.87
CA CYS A 384 -6.38 1.57 -58.53
C CYS A 384 -7.31 1.01 -57.44
#